data_AF-A0AAD4K5E0-F1
#
_entry.id   AF-A0AAD4K5E0-F1
#
_cell.length_a   1.000
_cell.length_b   1.000
_cell.length_c   1.000
_cell.angle_alpha   90.00
_cell.angle_beta   90.00
_cell.angle_gamma   90.00
#
_symmetry.space_group_name_H-M   'P 1'
#
loop_
_entity.id
_entity.type
_entity.pdbx_description
1 polymer ?
#
loop_
_entity_poly.entity_id
_entity_poly.type
_entity_poly.pdbx_seq_one_letter_code
_entity_poly.pdbx_strand_id
1 'polypeptide(L)'
;MSISWRVITFLLLLILLQLETSRAIWFPWYFHRYGFQPHSSRHSGAVNVAPDGGPGKGSKSNKGGSATCPPGYELKGSKSHSASGRLCDDNPVVMQLARLYVVSPERIVLLLAQPLLAESCDEIADVLEHIRGATTNCILTEDNIYGKLTNGLRYYKSEVCDGGSESSGNRKRCASLNNAHNCLKELRTDMIECEAPPDWYELRNVTKVCQTFNNVLDCYYTRGAMLCGLEAAKQLRSFAADSMKRAMLQSCEVSKRLPKVNDPMLISATT
;
A
#
# COMPACT_ATOMS: atom_id res chain seq x y z
N MET A 1 21.58 -50.25 -15.74
CA MET A 1 20.65 -49.16 -15.43
C MET A 1 21.41 -48.08 -14.65
N SER A 2 22.07 -47.15 -15.34
CA SER A 2 22.92 -46.10 -14.73
C SER A 2 22.87 -44.81 -15.56
N ILE A 3 21.65 -44.37 -15.87
CA ILE A 3 21.35 -43.00 -16.28
C ILE A 3 20.53 -42.41 -15.11
N SER A 4 20.91 -42.69 -13.85
CA SER A 4 21.96 -42.09 -13.01
C SER A 4 21.68 -40.62 -12.73
N TRP A 5 20.90 -40.43 -11.66
CA TRP A 5 20.89 -39.37 -10.64
C TRP A 5 21.47 -38.00 -10.99
N ARG A 6 22.66 -37.96 -11.60
CA ARG A 6 23.33 -36.77 -12.13
C ARG A 6 22.45 -35.92 -13.03
N VAL A 7 21.69 -36.55 -13.94
CA VAL A 7 20.81 -35.81 -14.87
C VAL A 7 19.65 -35.14 -14.11
N ILE A 8 19.07 -35.84 -13.13
CA ILE A 8 17.98 -35.33 -12.31
C ILE A 8 18.47 -34.18 -11.42
N THR A 9 19.64 -34.33 -10.78
CA THR A 9 20.23 -33.25 -9.98
C THR A 9 20.58 -32.02 -10.82
N PHE A 10 21.04 -32.20 -12.06
CA PHE A 10 21.35 -31.06 -12.94
C PHE A 10 20.09 -30.33 -13.39
N LEU A 11 19.03 -31.07 -13.73
CA LEU A 11 17.71 -30.51 -14.04
C LEU A 11 17.10 -29.78 -12.84
N LEU A 12 17.20 -30.34 -11.63
CA LEU A 12 16.72 -29.68 -10.41
C LEU A 12 17.50 -28.40 -10.10
N LEU A 13 18.82 -28.41 -10.27
CA LEU A 13 19.66 -27.21 -10.11
C LEU A 13 19.30 -26.13 -11.14
N LEU A 14 19.08 -26.50 -12.40
CA LEU A 14 18.64 -25.57 -13.44
C LEU A 14 17.27 -24.98 -13.13
N ILE A 15 16.33 -25.77 -12.62
CA ILE A 15 15.00 -25.29 -12.22
C ILE A 15 15.11 -24.35 -11.02
N LEU A 16 15.94 -24.65 -10.01
CA LEU A 16 16.15 -23.79 -8.84
C LEU A 16 16.83 -22.45 -9.22
N LEU A 17 17.83 -22.48 -10.12
CA LEU A 17 18.48 -21.28 -10.66
C LEU A 17 17.50 -20.38 -11.43
N GLN A 18 16.57 -20.97 -12.19
CA GLN A 18 15.53 -20.21 -12.89
C GLN A 18 14.45 -19.68 -11.92
N LEU A 19 14.21 -20.36 -10.81
CA LEU A 19 13.21 -19.95 -9.81
C LEU A 19 13.64 -18.69 -9.05
N GLU A 20 14.93 -18.52 -8.76
CA GLU A 20 15.48 -17.31 -8.14
C GLU A 20 15.41 -16.11 -9.09
N THR A 21 15.70 -16.28 -10.37
CA THR A 21 15.59 -15.19 -11.35
C THR A 21 14.13 -14.82 -11.64
N SER A 22 13.19 -15.75 -11.55
CA SER A 22 11.78 -15.50 -11.87
C SER A 22 11.01 -14.74 -10.79
N ARG A 23 11.48 -14.75 -9.53
CA ARG A 23 10.79 -14.08 -8.42
C ARG A 23 11.08 -12.58 -8.30
N ALA A 24 12.10 -12.06 -8.97
CA ALA A 24 12.57 -10.68 -8.78
C ALA A 24 12.45 -9.75 -9.99
N ILE A 25 12.16 -10.25 -11.20
CA ILE A 25 12.42 -9.46 -12.42
C ILE A 25 11.20 -8.72 -12.97
N TRP A 26 9.98 -9.14 -12.65
CA TRP A 26 8.82 -8.56 -13.36
C TRP A 26 8.32 -7.22 -12.83
N PHE A 27 8.50 -6.90 -11.54
CA PHE A 27 8.02 -5.64 -10.97
C PHE A 27 9.10 -4.54 -10.94
N PRO A 28 10.31 -4.76 -10.37
CA PRO A 28 11.32 -3.71 -10.25
C PRO A 28 11.91 -3.23 -11.60
N TRP A 29 12.18 -4.14 -12.54
CA TRP A 29 12.80 -3.80 -13.84
C TRP A 29 11.84 -3.05 -14.76
N TYR A 30 10.59 -3.48 -14.84
CA TYR A 30 9.55 -2.81 -15.62
C TYR A 30 9.31 -1.39 -15.09
N PHE A 31 9.31 -1.21 -13.76
CA PHE A 31 9.15 0.11 -13.13
C PHE A 31 10.34 1.04 -13.39
N HIS A 32 11.58 0.51 -13.29
CA HIS A 32 12.79 1.29 -13.58
C HIS A 32 12.85 1.74 -15.05
N ARG A 33 12.26 0.98 -15.98
CA ARG A 33 12.32 1.26 -17.43
C ARG A 33 11.17 2.11 -17.96
N TYR A 34 9.98 2.01 -17.35
CA TYR A 34 8.75 2.63 -17.86
C TYR A 34 8.05 3.54 -16.84
N GLY A 35 8.78 4.02 -15.83
CA GLY A 35 8.28 4.75 -14.66
C GLY A 35 6.97 5.52 -14.88
N PHE A 36 6.01 5.30 -13.98
CA PHE A 36 4.79 6.09 -13.98
C PHE A 36 5.12 7.56 -13.78
N GLN A 37 4.46 8.45 -14.53
CA GLN A 37 4.52 9.87 -14.26
C GLN A 37 4.19 10.08 -12.77
N PRO A 38 5.07 10.70 -11.95
CA PRO A 38 4.86 10.77 -10.51
C PRO A 38 3.55 11.49 -10.22
N HIS A 39 2.81 11.08 -9.18
CA HIS A 39 1.52 11.71 -8.87
C HIS A 39 1.71 13.21 -8.58
N SER A 40 2.86 13.62 -8.04
CA SER A 40 3.27 15.02 -7.93
C SER A 40 3.30 15.81 -9.26
N SER A 41 3.51 15.17 -10.42
CA SER A 41 3.44 15.82 -11.74
C SER A 41 2.02 16.25 -12.12
N ARG A 42 0.99 15.60 -11.57
CA ARG A 42 -0.42 16.03 -11.73
C ARG A 42 -0.73 17.31 -10.96
N HIS A 43 0.03 17.59 -9.91
CA HIS A 43 -0.07 18.80 -9.10
C HIS A 43 0.92 19.89 -9.55
N SER A 44 1.96 19.52 -10.27
CA SER A 44 3.01 20.42 -10.79
C SER A 44 2.65 20.97 -12.17
N GLY A 45 1.45 21.55 -12.30
CA GLY A 45 1.09 22.33 -13.48
C GLY A 45 2.02 23.54 -13.65
N ALA A 46 2.98 23.40 -14.56
CA ALA A 46 3.82 24.44 -15.18
C ALA A 46 4.90 25.10 -14.31
N VAL A 47 6.09 24.47 -14.25
CA VAL A 47 7.35 25.23 -14.28
C VAL A 47 8.32 24.52 -15.23
N ASN A 48 8.28 24.90 -16.51
CA ASN A 48 9.36 24.59 -17.44
C ASN A 48 10.54 25.51 -17.10
N VAL A 49 11.50 25.04 -16.29
CA VAL A 49 12.83 25.66 -16.23
C VAL A 49 13.71 24.93 -17.24
N ALA A 50 13.99 25.59 -18.36
CA ALA A 50 15.10 25.23 -19.24
C ALA A 50 16.42 25.84 -18.69
N PRO A 51 17.58 25.23 -18.95
CA PRO A 51 18.84 25.55 -18.27
C PRO A 51 19.54 26.79 -18.85
N ASP A 52 20.44 27.30 -18.02
CA ASP A 52 21.33 28.46 -18.19
C ASP A 52 22.04 28.58 -19.55
N GLY A 53 22.23 29.83 -19.99
CA GLY A 53 23.15 30.23 -21.06
C GLY A 53 22.83 31.59 -21.69
N GLY A 54 23.44 32.68 -21.22
CA GLY A 54 23.45 33.98 -21.93
C GLY A 54 24.47 34.03 -23.08
N PRO A 55 24.82 35.21 -23.64
CA PRO A 55 24.06 36.44 -23.88
C PRO A 55 24.04 36.79 -25.39
N GLY A 56 22.97 37.43 -25.91
CA GLY A 56 23.00 37.86 -27.33
C GLY A 56 21.78 38.62 -27.83
N LYS A 57 22.02 39.88 -28.23
CA LYS A 57 21.10 40.77 -28.96
C LYS A 57 20.68 40.17 -30.31
N GLY A 58 19.47 40.50 -30.76
CA GLY A 58 19.19 40.65 -32.19
C GLY A 58 17.94 39.95 -32.69
N SER A 59 16.93 40.76 -33.03
CA SER A 59 15.67 40.39 -33.65
C SER A 59 15.83 39.81 -35.06
N LYS A 60 15.07 38.74 -35.40
CA LYS A 60 14.19 38.61 -36.59
C LYS A 60 13.63 37.17 -36.76
N SER A 61 12.29 37.08 -36.86
CA SER A 61 11.44 36.26 -37.77
C SER A 61 12.04 34.96 -38.35
N ASN A 62 11.42 33.77 -38.32
CA ASN A 62 10.02 33.44 -38.66
C ASN A 62 9.71 31.93 -38.43
N LYS A 63 8.42 31.62 -38.29
CA LYS A 63 7.70 30.34 -38.56
C LYS A 63 7.89 29.09 -37.69
N GLY A 64 6.79 28.71 -37.01
CA GLY A 64 6.29 27.32 -37.03
C GLY A 64 5.72 26.79 -35.70
N GLY A 65 4.39 26.64 -35.60
CA GLY A 65 3.74 25.77 -34.60
C GLY A 65 2.74 26.46 -33.67
N SER A 66 1.54 26.71 -34.17
CA SER A 66 0.38 27.15 -33.39
C SER A 66 -0.19 25.98 -32.57
N ALA A 67 -0.31 26.17 -31.26
CA ALA A 67 -1.32 25.49 -30.44
C ALA A 67 -2.03 26.57 -29.60
N THR A 68 -2.93 27.30 -30.25
CA THR A 68 -3.82 28.27 -29.59
C THR A 68 -4.85 27.51 -28.76
N CYS A 69 -4.80 27.66 -27.44
CA CYS A 69 -5.91 27.25 -26.58
C CYS A 69 -7.17 28.09 -26.93
N PRO A 70 -8.39 27.51 -26.82
CA PRO A 70 -9.62 28.19 -27.20
C PRO A 70 -9.89 29.45 -26.33
N PRO A 71 -10.53 30.49 -26.90
CA PRO A 71 -10.82 31.72 -26.17
C PRO A 71 -11.91 31.48 -25.13
N GLY A 72 -11.63 31.82 -23.87
CA GLY A 72 -12.60 31.74 -22.77
C GLY A 72 -12.05 31.41 -21.38
N TYR A 73 -10.77 31.07 -21.25
CA TYR A 73 -10.15 30.81 -19.95
C TYR A 73 -9.16 31.92 -19.59
N GLU A 74 -9.60 32.85 -18.74
CA GLU A 74 -8.69 33.72 -17.98
C GLU A 74 -8.14 32.94 -16.78
N LEU A 75 -6.82 32.80 -16.70
CA LEU A 75 -6.14 32.38 -15.47
C LEU A 75 -6.28 33.51 -14.44
N LYS A 76 -7.33 33.41 -13.62
CA LYS A 76 -7.54 34.28 -12.46
C LYS A 76 -6.36 34.13 -11.52
N GLY A 77 -5.51 35.15 -11.49
CA GLY A 77 -4.39 35.24 -10.56
C GLY A 77 -4.89 35.14 -9.12
N SER A 78 -4.69 33.98 -8.49
CA SER A 78 -4.74 33.88 -7.04
C SER A 78 -3.32 34.10 -6.52
N LYS A 79 -3.17 35.23 -5.82
CA LYS A 79 -2.10 35.43 -4.85
C LYS A 79 -2.17 34.28 -3.84
N SER A 80 -1.39 33.23 -4.06
CA SER A 80 -1.23 32.16 -3.08
C SER A 80 -0.14 32.56 -2.10
N HIS A 81 -0.52 32.73 -0.84
CA HIS A 81 0.41 32.86 0.26
C HIS A 81 1.30 31.61 0.31
N SER A 82 2.54 31.79 -0.12
CA SER A 82 3.63 30.82 -0.06
C SER A 82 3.89 30.38 1.39
N ALA A 83 3.38 29.21 1.74
CA ALA A 83 4.09 28.27 2.60
C ALA A 83 4.64 27.15 1.68
N SER A 84 5.69 27.47 0.91
CA SER A 84 6.20 26.63 -0.17
C SER A 84 7.08 25.48 0.36
N GLY A 85 6.44 24.42 0.85
CA GLY A 85 7.09 23.11 0.92
C GLY A 85 7.20 22.51 -0.49
N ARG A 86 8.40 22.13 -0.92
CA ARG A 86 8.61 21.41 -2.18
C ARG A 86 7.83 20.10 -2.16
N LEU A 87 7.09 19.78 -3.23
CA LEU A 87 6.40 18.48 -3.36
C LEU A 87 7.41 17.34 -3.54
N CYS A 88 7.13 16.18 -2.96
CA CYS A 88 8.00 15.01 -3.10
C CYS A 88 7.91 14.40 -4.51
N ASP A 89 9.02 13.80 -4.96
CA ASP A 89 8.95 12.72 -5.96
C ASP A 89 8.41 11.48 -5.25
N ASP A 90 7.38 10.87 -5.82
CA ASP A 90 6.73 9.70 -5.24
C ASP A 90 7.53 8.42 -5.49
N ASN A 91 8.37 8.39 -6.53
CA ASN A 91 9.07 7.17 -6.96
C ASN A 91 9.86 6.49 -5.84
N PRO A 92 10.66 7.21 -5.01
CA PRO A 92 11.32 6.59 -3.87
C PRO A 92 10.33 5.93 -2.89
N VAL A 93 9.19 6.56 -2.63
CA VAL A 93 8.15 6.00 -1.74
C VAL A 93 7.56 4.73 -2.34
N VAL A 94 7.24 4.75 -3.63
CA VAL A 94 6.70 3.59 -4.36
C VAL A 94 7.68 2.42 -4.31
N MET A 95 8.97 2.66 -4.57
CA MET A 95 9.99 1.63 -4.56
C MET A 95 10.12 0.97 -3.18
N GLN A 96 9.97 1.73 -2.10
CA GLN A 96 9.99 1.18 -0.74
C GLN A 96 8.73 0.37 -0.42
N LEU A 97 7.54 0.88 -0.79
CA LEU A 97 6.28 0.13 -0.61
C LEU A 97 6.25 -1.18 -1.42
N ALA A 98 6.87 -1.18 -2.61
CA ALA A 98 6.97 -2.37 -3.47
C ALA A 98 7.79 -3.51 -2.84
N ARG A 99 8.76 -3.20 -1.95
CA ARG A 99 9.52 -4.22 -1.21
C ARG A 99 8.62 -5.10 -0.34
N LEU A 100 7.52 -4.53 0.15
CA LEU A 100 6.51 -5.23 0.95
C LEU A 100 5.27 -5.65 0.14
N TYR A 101 5.29 -5.44 -1.18
CA TYR A 101 4.11 -5.61 -2.06
C TYR A 101 2.87 -4.82 -1.60
N VAL A 102 3.08 -3.67 -0.94
CA VAL A 102 2.00 -2.79 -0.47
C VAL A 102 1.53 -1.90 -1.61
N VAL A 103 0.49 -2.36 -2.30
CA VAL A 103 -0.15 -1.64 -3.43
C VAL A 103 -1.59 -1.21 -3.13
N SER A 104 -2.18 -1.69 -2.04
CA SER A 104 -3.55 -1.39 -1.63
C SER A 104 -3.71 -1.43 -0.10
N PRO A 105 -4.80 -0.88 0.45
CA PRO A 105 -5.11 -0.96 1.88
C PRO A 105 -5.15 -2.41 2.41
N GLU A 106 -5.69 -3.35 1.63
CA GLU A 106 -5.79 -4.77 1.98
C GLU A 106 -4.43 -5.44 2.07
N ARG A 107 -3.51 -5.09 1.17
CA ARG A 107 -2.13 -5.63 1.18
C ARG A 107 -1.37 -5.26 2.45
N ILE A 108 -1.70 -4.15 3.10
CA ILE A 108 -1.18 -3.81 4.43
C ILE A 108 -1.71 -4.79 5.48
N VAL A 109 -3.02 -5.09 5.46
CA VAL A 109 -3.64 -6.04 6.40
C VAL A 109 -3.08 -7.44 6.19
N LEU A 110 -2.83 -7.84 4.93
CA LEU A 110 -2.28 -9.14 4.57
C LEU A 110 -0.88 -9.41 5.13
N LEU A 111 -0.16 -8.37 5.58
CA LEU A 111 1.12 -8.54 6.29
C LEU A 111 0.95 -9.33 7.61
N LEU A 112 -0.25 -9.33 8.21
CA LEU A 112 -0.57 -10.16 9.38
C LEU A 112 -0.53 -11.66 9.09
N ALA A 113 -0.67 -12.05 7.81
CA ALA A 113 -0.69 -13.43 7.37
C ALA A 113 0.67 -13.86 6.77
N GLN A 114 1.75 -13.12 7.07
CA GLN A 114 3.11 -13.55 6.71
C GLN A 114 3.57 -14.69 7.63
N PRO A 115 4.33 -15.69 7.15
CA PRO A 115 4.76 -16.79 7.99
C PRO A 115 5.59 -16.38 9.20
N LEU A 116 6.41 -15.32 9.06
CA LEU A 116 7.34 -14.83 10.07
C LEU A 116 7.02 -13.36 10.39
N LEU A 117 6.13 -13.16 11.37
CA LEU A 117 5.64 -11.82 11.74
C LEU A 117 6.74 -10.89 12.27
N ALA A 118 7.68 -11.43 13.05
CA ALA A 118 8.79 -10.64 13.59
C ALA A 118 9.69 -10.08 12.49
N GLU A 119 10.11 -10.93 11.54
CA GLU A 119 10.90 -10.50 10.38
C GLU A 119 10.12 -9.50 9.53
N SER A 120 8.82 -9.73 9.32
CA SER A 120 7.95 -8.78 8.63
C SER A 120 7.92 -7.42 9.32
N CYS A 121 7.92 -7.39 10.66
CA CYS A 121 7.96 -6.15 11.44
C CYS A 121 9.29 -5.41 11.29
N ASP A 122 10.42 -6.11 11.22
CA ASP A 122 11.73 -5.52 10.96
C ASP A 122 11.81 -4.92 9.56
N GLU A 123 11.31 -5.65 8.54
CA GLU A 123 11.24 -5.13 7.16
C GLU A 123 10.33 -3.90 7.04
N ILE A 124 9.19 -3.89 7.75
CA ILE A 124 8.29 -2.73 7.81
C ILE A 124 8.99 -1.52 8.44
N ALA A 125 9.74 -1.73 9.52
CA ALA A 125 10.49 -0.66 10.18
C ALA A 125 11.53 -0.05 9.22
N ASP A 126 12.31 -0.90 8.53
CA ASP A 126 13.30 -0.48 7.55
C ASP A 126 12.67 0.31 6.39
N VAL A 127 11.58 -0.20 5.82
CA VAL A 127 10.86 0.48 4.72
C VAL A 127 10.32 1.84 5.16
N LEU A 128 9.73 1.94 6.36
CA LEU A 128 9.22 3.21 6.88
C LEU A 128 10.33 4.23 7.16
N GLU A 129 11.50 3.77 7.60
CA GLU A 129 12.68 4.63 7.78
C GLU A 129 13.19 5.18 6.44
N HIS A 130 13.28 4.35 5.41
CA HIS A 130 13.70 4.78 4.07
C HIS A 130 12.69 5.75 3.44
N ILE A 131 11.38 5.51 3.61
CA ILE A 131 10.34 6.45 3.16
C ILE A 131 10.51 7.79 3.88
N ARG A 132 10.68 7.78 5.21
CA ARG A 132 10.92 9.01 6.00
C ARG A 132 12.14 9.76 5.48
N GLY A 133 13.25 9.06 5.24
CA GLY A 133 14.47 9.65 4.68
C GLY A 133 14.23 10.31 3.32
N ALA A 134 13.50 9.65 2.42
CA ALA A 134 13.15 10.18 1.11
C ALA A 134 12.22 11.41 1.16
N THR A 135 11.36 11.49 2.17
CA THR A 135 10.37 12.58 2.31
C THR A 135 10.76 13.67 3.31
N THR A 136 11.96 13.64 3.90
CA THR A 136 12.32 14.57 4.99
C THR A 136 12.32 16.05 4.57
N ASN A 137 12.64 16.34 3.30
CA ASN A 137 12.80 17.70 2.77
C ASN A 137 11.68 18.12 1.81
N CYS A 138 10.57 17.38 1.78
CA CYS A 138 9.46 17.63 0.88
C CYS A 138 8.12 17.21 1.50
N ILE A 139 7.03 17.57 0.85
CA ILE A 139 5.68 17.26 1.33
C ILE A 139 4.98 16.34 0.33
N LEU A 140 4.46 15.21 0.83
CA LEU A 140 3.47 14.41 0.11
C LEU A 140 2.10 15.06 0.32
N THR A 141 1.33 15.25 -0.76
CA THR A 141 -0.01 15.82 -0.67
C THR A 141 -0.94 14.91 0.14
N GLU A 142 -1.97 15.48 0.77
CA GLU A 142 -2.89 14.70 1.61
C GLU A 142 -3.67 13.63 0.83
N ASP A 143 -3.86 13.85 -0.47
CA ASP A 143 -4.51 12.96 -1.43
C ASP A 143 -3.52 12.00 -2.14
N ASN A 144 -2.25 12.04 -1.76
CA ASN A 144 -1.24 11.14 -2.31
C ASN A 144 -1.49 9.70 -1.84
N ILE A 145 -1.73 8.80 -2.79
CA ILE A 145 -2.04 7.39 -2.54
C ILE A 145 -0.92 6.71 -1.76
N TYR A 146 0.34 6.93 -2.13
CA TYR A 146 1.50 6.33 -1.48
C TYR A 146 1.72 6.90 -0.08
N GLY A 147 1.41 8.17 0.12
CA GLY A 147 1.35 8.79 1.45
C GLY A 147 0.29 8.13 2.34
N LYS A 148 -0.91 7.86 1.81
CA LYS A 148 -1.96 7.13 2.55
C LYS A 148 -1.53 5.70 2.88
N LEU A 149 -1.00 4.93 1.92
CA LEU A 149 -0.49 3.59 2.15
C LEU A 149 0.59 3.58 3.23
N THR A 150 1.52 4.54 3.18
CA THR A 150 2.53 4.74 4.23
C THR A 150 1.89 4.99 5.60
N ASN A 151 0.80 5.77 5.68
CA ASN A 151 0.10 6.00 6.96
C ASN A 151 -0.58 4.73 7.49
N GLY A 152 -1.19 3.91 6.62
CA GLY A 152 -1.72 2.61 7.00
C GLY A 152 -0.61 1.67 7.51
N LEU A 153 0.55 1.68 6.86
CA LEU A 153 1.71 0.88 7.23
C LEU A 153 2.34 1.33 8.56
N ARG A 154 2.43 2.64 8.82
CA ARG A 154 2.84 3.18 10.13
C ARG A 154 1.91 2.72 11.23
N TYR A 155 0.59 2.74 10.97
CA TYR A 155 -0.39 2.24 11.92
C TYR A 155 -0.20 0.74 12.17
N TYR A 156 -0.02 -0.07 11.12
CA TYR A 156 0.31 -1.48 11.24
C TYR A 156 1.50 -1.69 12.19
N LYS A 157 2.63 -1.01 11.94
CA LYS A 157 3.83 -1.12 12.78
C LYS A 157 3.51 -0.79 14.23
N SER A 158 2.84 0.34 14.48
CA SER A 158 2.51 0.75 15.85
C SER A 158 1.60 -0.24 16.59
N GLU A 159 0.66 -0.87 15.87
CA GLU A 159 -0.37 -1.72 16.47
C GLU A 159 0.07 -3.18 16.62
N VAL A 160 0.85 -3.68 15.67
CA VAL A 160 1.23 -5.09 15.58
C VAL A 160 2.66 -5.31 16.05
N CYS A 161 3.60 -4.46 15.61
CA CYS A 161 5.02 -4.64 15.85
C CYS A 161 5.48 -4.00 17.17
N ASP A 162 4.99 -2.80 17.48
CA ASP A 162 5.44 -2.03 18.64
C ASP A 162 4.62 -2.31 19.92
N GLY A 163 3.68 -3.26 19.86
CA GLY A 163 2.87 -3.65 21.02
C GLY A 163 1.59 -2.84 21.25
N GLY A 164 1.21 -1.96 20.30
CA GLY A 164 0.10 -1.01 20.44
C GLY A 164 0.52 0.25 21.20
N SER A 165 -0.01 1.42 20.82
CA SER A 165 0.15 2.66 21.59
C SER A 165 -0.28 2.45 23.04
N GLU A 166 0.33 3.14 24.02
CA GLU A 166 0.07 3.02 25.48
C GLU A 166 -1.41 3.17 25.90
N SER A 167 -2.27 3.58 24.96
CA SER A 167 -3.73 3.50 25.09
C SER A 167 -4.18 2.04 25.26
N SER A 168 -4.72 1.70 26.43
CA SER A 168 -5.05 0.34 26.90
C SER A 168 -5.83 -0.58 25.93
N GLY A 169 -6.54 -0.03 24.95
CA GLY A 169 -7.27 -0.80 23.94
C GLY A 169 -6.38 -1.50 22.89
N ASN A 170 -5.26 -0.88 22.51
CA ASN A 170 -4.44 -1.35 21.40
C ASN A 170 -3.53 -2.51 21.80
N ARG A 171 -3.07 -2.53 23.06
CA ARG A 171 -2.24 -3.61 23.61
C ARG A 171 -2.99 -4.95 23.65
N LYS A 172 -4.28 -4.93 24.03
CA LYS A 172 -5.13 -6.14 24.02
C LYS A 172 -5.32 -6.67 22.61
N ARG A 173 -5.54 -5.78 21.63
CA ARG A 173 -5.67 -6.13 20.23
C ARG A 173 -4.38 -6.74 19.69
N CYS A 174 -3.24 -6.10 19.93
CA CYS A 174 -1.90 -6.59 19.58
C CYS A 174 -1.68 -8.01 20.12
N ALA A 175 -1.91 -8.22 21.42
CA ALA A 175 -1.77 -9.54 22.04
C ALA A 175 -2.71 -10.58 21.40
N SER A 176 -3.96 -10.22 21.12
CA SER A 176 -4.91 -11.13 20.48
C SER A 176 -4.52 -11.49 19.05
N LEU A 177 -4.01 -10.54 18.27
CA LEU A 177 -3.54 -10.79 16.90
C LEU A 177 -2.28 -11.66 16.91
N ASN A 178 -1.34 -11.38 17.81
CA ASN A 178 -0.13 -12.20 17.98
C ASN A 178 -0.46 -13.63 18.41
N ASN A 179 -1.38 -13.80 19.35
CA ASN A 179 -1.84 -15.13 19.78
C ASN A 179 -2.56 -15.89 18.65
N ALA A 180 -3.31 -15.18 17.80
CA ALA A 180 -3.99 -15.75 16.65
C ALA A 180 -3.10 -15.92 15.41
N HIS A 181 -1.85 -15.44 15.43
CA HIS A 181 -0.98 -15.37 14.24
C HIS A 181 -0.81 -16.72 13.53
N ASN A 182 -0.66 -17.80 14.31
CA ASN A 182 -0.54 -19.15 13.75
C ASN A 182 -1.76 -19.58 12.92
N CYS A 183 -2.93 -19.03 13.20
CA CYS A 183 -4.11 -19.24 12.37
C CYS A 183 -4.23 -18.19 11.26
N LEU A 184 -3.92 -16.93 11.55
CA LEU A 184 -4.01 -15.84 10.57
C LEU A 184 -3.09 -16.07 9.36
N LYS A 185 -1.92 -16.68 9.54
CA LYS A 185 -1.03 -17.07 8.42
C LYS A 185 -1.69 -18.07 7.45
N GLU A 186 -2.56 -18.94 7.95
CA GLU A 186 -3.29 -19.91 7.13
C GLU A 186 -4.44 -19.25 6.35
N LEU A 187 -4.96 -18.11 6.85
CA LEU A 187 -5.97 -17.31 6.15
C LEU A 187 -5.42 -16.54 4.94
N ARG A 188 -4.11 -16.59 4.65
CA ARG A 188 -3.49 -15.74 3.63
C ARG A 188 -4.23 -15.80 2.29
N THR A 189 -4.53 -17.00 1.81
CA THR A 189 -5.23 -17.18 0.53
C THR A 189 -6.67 -16.68 0.61
N ASP A 190 -7.39 -17.00 1.68
CA ASP A 190 -8.76 -16.51 1.92
C ASP A 190 -8.82 -14.98 1.98
N MET A 191 -7.81 -14.33 2.57
CA MET A 191 -7.72 -12.88 2.65
C MET A 191 -7.46 -12.26 1.27
N ILE A 192 -6.70 -12.92 0.40
CA ILE A 192 -6.51 -12.48 -0.98
C ILE A 192 -7.83 -12.54 -1.76
N GLU A 193 -8.66 -13.57 -1.53
CA GLU A 193 -9.99 -13.67 -2.14
C GLU A 193 -10.95 -12.56 -1.67
N CYS A 194 -10.70 -11.96 -0.51
CA CYS A 194 -11.47 -10.83 0.01
C CYS A 194 -11.03 -9.48 -0.57
N GLU A 195 -9.94 -9.39 -1.33
CA GLU A 195 -9.44 -8.13 -1.88
C GLU A 195 -10.48 -7.49 -2.80
N ALA A 196 -10.64 -6.19 -2.67
CA ALA A 196 -11.52 -5.45 -3.55
C ALA A 196 -10.83 -5.14 -4.89
N PRO A 197 -11.61 -4.69 -5.89
CA PRO A 197 -11.07 -4.33 -7.19
C PRO A 197 -9.94 -3.27 -7.07
N PRO A 198 -8.91 -3.33 -7.94
CA PRO A 198 -7.70 -2.50 -7.81
C PRO A 198 -7.92 -0.99 -7.96
N ASP A 199 -9.12 -0.56 -8.35
CA ASP A 199 -9.48 0.82 -8.69
C ASP A 199 -10.00 1.65 -7.49
N TRP A 200 -9.73 1.23 -6.24
CA TRP A 200 -10.12 1.94 -5.00
C TRP A 200 -9.95 3.47 -5.06
N TYR A 201 -8.84 3.93 -5.65
CA TYR A 201 -8.46 5.34 -5.70
C TYR A 201 -9.02 6.07 -6.93
N GLU A 202 -9.51 5.34 -7.93
CA GLU A 202 -10.13 5.91 -9.13
C GLU A 202 -11.64 6.10 -8.96
N LEU A 203 -12.25 5.32 -8.06
CA LEU A 203 -13.67 5.42 -7.72
C LEU A 203 -13.99 6.71 -6.97
N ARG A 204 -14.69 7.63 -7.66
CA ARG A 204 -15.17 8.89 -7.07
C ARG A 204 -16.44 8.74 -6.24
N ASN A 205 -17.16 7.62 -6.40
CA ASN A 205 -18.42 7.38 -5.69
C ASN A 205 -18.13 6.86 -4.27
N VAL A 206 -18.20 7.76 -3.28
CA VAL A 206 -17.94 7.48 -1.87
C VAL A 206 -18.82 6.34 -1.35
N THR A 207 -20.10 6.29 -1.73
CA THR A 207 -21.01 5.22 -1.30
C THR A 207 -20.53 3.85 -1.77
N LYS A 208 -20.12 3.74 -3.04
CA LYS A 208 -19.58 2.49 -3.58
C LYS A 208 -18.28 2.10 -2.89
N VAL A 209 -17.36 3.06 -2.69
CA VAL A 209 -16.09 2.83 -1.97
C VAL A 209 -16.34 2.33 -0.55
N CYS A 210 -17.25 2.96 0.20
CA CYS A 210 -17.53 2.56 1.57
C CYS A 210 -18.32 1.25 1.68
N GLN A 211 -19.13 0.91 0.68
CA GLN A 211 -19.74 -0.42 0.58
C GLN A 211 -18.68 -1.48 0.35
N THR A 212 -17.78 -1.26 -0.61
CA THR A 212 -16.64 -2.16 -0.88
C THR A 212 -15.77 -2.33 0.36
N PHE A 213 -15.43 -1.25 1.06
CA PHE A 213 -14.72 -1.29 2.34
C PHE A 213 -15.38 -2.21 3.36
N ASN A 214 -16.68 -2.06 3.59
CA ASN A 214 -17.39 -2.93 4.53
C ASN A 214 -17.47 -4.38 4.05
N ASN A 215 -17.58 -4.63 2.74
CA ASN A 215 -17.58 -5.98 2.20
C ASN A 215 -16.24 -6.70 2.46
N VAL A 216 -15.10 -6.02 2.29
CA VAL A 216 -13.78 -6.57 2.61
C VAL A 216 -13.69 -6.92 4.10
N LEU A 217 -14.10 -6.00 4.98
CA LEU A 217 -14.09 -6.23 6.43
C LEU A 217 -14.98 -7.41 6.85
N ASP A 218 -16.17 -7.52 6.25
CA ASP A 218 -17.10 -8.61 6.51
C ASP A 218 -16.58 -9.95 5.98
N CYS A 219 -15.87 -9.94 4.85
CA CYS A 219 -15.18 -11.11 4.32
C CYS A 219 -14.06 -11.58 5.28
N TYR A 220 -13.18 -10.68 5.73
CA TYR A 220 -12.16 -10.99 6.73
C TYR A 220 -12.74 -11.54 8.03
N TYR A 221 -13.82 -10.93 8.52
CA TYR A 221 -14.52 -11.42 9.71
C TYR A 221 -15.06 -12.83 9.50
N THR A 222 -15.71 -13.09 8.37
CA THR A 222 -16.33 -14.39 8.10
C THR A 222 -15.26 -15.48 7.98
N ARG A 223 -14.23 -15.26 7.16
CA ARG A 223 -13.10 -16.20 7.00
C ARG A 223 -12.36 -16.41 8.32
N GLY A 224 -12.06 -15.33 9.03
CA GLY A 224 -11.42 -15.38 10.34
C GLY A 224 -12.24 -16.12 11.39
N ALA A 225 -13.57 -15.99 11.37
CA ALA A 225 -14.42 -16.70 12.32
C ALA A 225 -14.48 -18.20 12.03
N MET A 226 -14.45 -18.59 10.76
CA MET A 226 -14.45 -19.98 10.34
C MET A 226 -13.14 -20.69 10.64
N LEU A 227 -11.99 -20.00 10.60
CA LEU A 227 -10.68 -20.64 10.85
C LEU A 227 -10.10 -20.36 12.24
N CYS A 228 -10.17 -19.10 12.70
CA CYS A 228 -9.50 -18.63 13.91
C CYS A 228 -10.46 -18.36 15.08
N GLY A 229 -11.76 -18.51 14.87
CA GLY A 229 -12.80 -18.29 15.87
C GLY A 229 -13.24 -16.83 15.98
N LEU A 230 -14.38 -16.63 16.65
CA LEU A 230 -15.09 -15.35 16.66
C LEU A 230 -14.29 -14.19 17.26
N GLU A 231 -13.48 -14.43 18.30
CA GLU A 231 -12.75 -13.35 18.95
C GLU A 231 -11.60 -12.85 18.08
N ALA A 232 -10.80 -13.76 17.52
CA ALA A 232 -9.75 -13.42 16.56
C ALA A 232 -10.33 -12.69 15.34
N ALA A 233 -11.48 -13.14 14.84
CA ALA A 233 -12.18 -12.50 13.73
C ALA A 233 -12.60 -11.06 14.02
N LYS A 234 -13.10 -10.76 15.24
CA LYS A 234 -13.43 -9.39 15.65
C LYS A 234 -12.19 -8.51 15.69
N GLN A 235 -11.08 -9.02 16.24
CA GLN A 235 -9.83 -8.26 16.33
C GLN A 235 -9.24 -8.03 14.94
N LEU A 236 -9.25 -9.03 14.05
CA LEU A 236 -8.84 -8.90 12.66
C LEU A 236 -9.68 -7.84 11.92
N ARG A 237 -11.01 -7.91 12.03
CA ARG A 237 -11.92 -6.94 11.41
C ARG A 237 -11.66 -5.52 11.93
N SER A 238 -11.51 -5.37 13.24
CA SER A 238 -11.25 -4.07 13.87
C SER A 238 -9.91 -3.49 13.45
N PHE A 239 -8.86 -4.32 13.42
CA PHE A 239 -7.54 -3.93 12.95
C PHE A 239 -7.56 -3.52 11.48
N ALA A 240 -8.18 -4.35 10.62
CA ALA A 240 -8.30 -4.09 9.20
C ALA A 240 -9.03 -2.77 8.94
N ALA A 241 -10.10 -2.50 9.69
CA ALA A 241 -10.83 -1.24 9.58
C ALA A 241 -9.94 -0.02 9.87
N ASP A 242 -9.22 -0.04 10.99
CA ASP A 242 -8.37 1.07 11.41
C ASP A 242 -7.16 1.26 10.48
N SER A 243 -6.56 0.16 10.01
CA SER A 243 -5.45 0.19 9.05
C SER A 243 -5.88 0.70 7.68
N MET A 244 -6.95 0.13 7.12
CA MET A 244 -7.44 0.49 5.80
C MET A 244 -7.98 1.91 5.75
N LYS A 245 -8.72 2.37 6.78
CA LYS A 245 -9.25 3.75 6.84
C LYS A 245 -8.15 4.81 6.75
N ARG A 246 -6.94 4.50 7.26
CA ARG A 246 -5.76 5.39 7.17
C ARG A 246 -5.08 5.35 5.80
N ALA A 247 -5.21 4.22 5.11
CA ALA A 247 -4.68 3.99 3.77
C ALA A 247 -5.59 4.43 2.62
N MET A 248 -6.82 4.84 2.94
CA MET A 248 -7.81 5.30 1.98
C MET A 248 -7.85 6.83 1.88
N LEU A 249 -8.33 7.33 0.73
CA LEU A 249 -8.61 8.76 0.53
C LEU A 249 -9.94 9.18 1.17
N GLN A 250 -10.94 8.30 1.12
CA GLN A 250 -12.28 8.54 1.64
C GLN A 250 -12.41 8.01 3.06
N SER A 251 -13.04 8.77 3.95
CA SER A 251 -13.36 8.31 5.30
C SER A 251 -14.67 7.51 5.28
N CYS A 252 -14.57 6.21 5.55
CA CYS A 252 -15.72 5.33 5.64
C CYS A 252 -16.05 4.96 7.10
N GLU A 253 -17.34 4.80 7.38
CA GLU A 253 -17.82 4.27 8.65
C GLU A 253 -17.89 2.75 8.61
N VAL A 254 -17.49 2.12 9.71
CA VAL A 254 -17.52 0.66 9.87
C VAL A 254 -18.92 0.24 10.26
N SER A 255 -19.48 -0.73 9.54
CA SER A 255 -20.76 -1.35 9.89
C SER A 255 -20.68 -1.97 11.29
N LYS A 256 -21.55 -1.51 12.18
CA LYS A 256 -21.69 -2.08 13.54
C LYS A 256 -22.27 -3.49 13.52
N ARG A 257 -22.95 -3.87 12.45
CA ARG A 257 -23.54 -5.20 12.29
C ARG A 257 -22.46 -6.16 11.80
N LEU A 258 -22.22 -7.23 12.55
CA LEU A 258 -21.36 -8.32 12.13
C LEU A 258 -22.15 -9.31 11.25
N PRO A 259 -21.52 -9.88 10.21
CA PRO A 259 -22.06 -11.02 9.48
C PRO A 259 -22.41 -12.17 10.42
N LYS A 260 -23.50 -12.88 10.12
CA LYS A 260 -23.80 -14.14 10.81
C LYS A 260 -22.91 -15.23 10.20
N VAL A 261 -22.10 -15.86 11.05
CA VAL A 261 -21.26 -17.00 10.67
C VAL A 261 -21.92 -18.26 11.22
N ASN A 262 -22.29 -19.18 10.34
CA ASN A 262 -22.78 -20.49 10.75
C ASN A 262 -21.57 -21.37 11.04
N ASP A 263 -21.57 -22.04 12.19
CA ASP A 263 -20.50 -22.95 12.62
C ASP A 263 -19.09 -22.31 12.69
N PRO A 264 -18.88 -21.31 13.56
CA PRO A 264 -17.55 -20.73 13.75
C PRO A 264 -16.61 -21.71 14.46
N MET A 265 -15.30 -21.57 14.23
CA MET A 265 -14.29 -22.37 14.92
C MET A 265 -14.43 -22.23 16.44
N LEU A 266 -14.52 -23.37 17.12
CA LEU A 266 -14.52 -23.44 18.58
C LEU A 266 -13.08 -23.37 19.07
N ILE A 267 -12.71 -22.25 19.68
CA ILE A 267 -11.42 -22.15 20.38
C ILE A 267 -11.59 -22.85 21.72
N SER A 268 -10.97 -24.03 21.90
CA SER A 268 -10.92 -24.68 23.21
C SER A 268 -10.24 -23.73 24.20
N ALA A 269 -11.03 -23.18 25.13
CA ALA A 269 -10.49 -22.39 26.23
C ALA A 269 -9.56 -23.29 27.04
N THR A 270 -8.25 -23.11 26.85
CA THR A 270 -7.26 -23.76 27.70
C THR A 270 -7.30 -23.02 29.03
N THR A 271 -7.96 -23.65 30.01
CA THR A 271 -7.92 -23.30 31.44
C THR A 271 -6.52 -23.40 31.99
#